data_AF-A0A0W7WJZ0-F1
#
_entry.id   AF-A0A0W7WJZ0-F1
#
_cell.length_a   1.000
_cell.length_b   1.000
_cell.length_c   1.000
_cell.angle_alpha   90.00
_cell.angle_beta   90.00
_cell.angle_gamma   90.00
#
_symmetry.space_group_name_H-M   'P 1'
#
loop_
_entity.id
_entity.type
_entity.pdbx_description
1 polymer ?
#
loop_
_entity_poly.entity_id
_entity_poly.type
_entity_poly.pdbx_seq_one_letter_code
_entity_poly.pdbx_strand_id
1 'polypeptide(L)'
;MARLGLIINPVAGLGGAMARKGSDEADIGARAAAEGRVSQAPMRAARALSAFRESCDAEVLAGPVLPDTGTVTPVGPDVLQGTAEDTKACVRAMAGQVDLILFAGGDGTARDICAANDTGIPILGIPSGVKMHSGVFARSPERAGRMTAAFLSDTRQRTEMVEILDLDEAARRAGRLSARLYTVARTPLDLAGARQNPKAGNTDPVGEMDAALAAYVAGMREDTLYVLGPGATMKALKDRLGGGSLLGVDVAEGGLVTGTDLDERALMARVAGRRVRIVLTVVGGQGFVLGRGNQQISPAVLRAAGMPPIDVICGAEKLAGLNPQELTIDTGDVALDGTLAGYWPVITGPGRRQVMRVVA
;
A
#
# COMPACT_ATOMS: atom_id res chain seq x y z
N MET A 1 9.73 -3.52 -32.12
CA MET A 1 8.52 -2.95 -31.49
C MET A 1 8.77 -2.92 -29.99
N ALA A 2 8.21 -1.94 -29.29
CA ALA A 2 8.31 -1.90 -27.83
C ALA A 2 7.64 -3.15 -27.22
N ARG A 3 8.22 -3.68 -26.15
CA ARG A 3 7.75 -4.87 -25.43
C ARG A 3 7.72 -4.62 -23.92
N LEU A 4 6.65 -5.04 -23.28
CA LEU A 4 6.46 -4.95 -21.84
C LEU A 4 6.74 -6.30 -21.18
N GLY A 5 7.56 -6.32 -20.14
CA GLY A 5 7.62 -7.42 -19.18
C GLY A 5 6.65 -7.17 -18.02
N LEU A 6 5.78 -8.11 -17.71
CA LEU A 6 4.86 -8.07 -16.58
C LEU A 6 5.23 -9.17 -15.57
N ILE A 7 5.69 -8.76 -14.39
CA ILE A 7 6.04 -9.69 -13.32
C ILE A 7 4.97 -9.72 -12.24
N ILE A 8 4.39 -10.88 -11.93
CA ILE A 8 3.38 -11.01 -10.87
C ILE A 8 3.89 -11.97 -9.80
N ASN A 9 4.18 -11.43 -8.61
CA ASN A 9 4.66 -12.24 -7.50
C ASN A 9 3.50 -13.07 -6.90
N PRO A 10 3.62 -14.42 -6.82
CA PRO A 10 2.55 -15.30 -6.37
C PRO A 10 2.12 -15.09 -4.91
N VAL A 11 3.01 -14.59 -4.06
CA VAL A 11 2.76 -14.44 -2.61
C VAL A 11 2.59 -12.99 -2.17
N ALA A 12 2.67 -12.03 -3.10
CA ALA A 12 2.52 -10.62 -2.78
C ALA A 12 1.10 -10.30 -2.27
N GLY A 13 1.02 -9.42 -1.27
CA GLY A 13 -0.24 -8.97 -0.68
C GLY A 13 -0.79 -9.85 0.46
N LEU A 14 -0.27 -11.06 0.66
CA LEU A 14 -0.78 -11.98 1.69
C LEU A 14 -0.52 -11.50 3.12
N GLY A 15 0.67 -10.96 3.42
CA GLY A 15 1.07 -10.64 4.80
C GLY A 15 0.26 -9.53 5.49
N GLY A 16 -0.27 -8.58 4.73
CA GLY A 16 -0.94 -7.40 5.29
C GLY A 16 -2.19 -7.68 6.10
N ALA A 17 -3.11 -8.47 5.54
CA ALA A 17 -4.36 -8.85 6.18
C ALA A 17 -4.15 -9.73 7.42
N MET A 18 -3.01 -10.44 7.51
CA MET A 18 -2.67 -11.32 8.63
C MET A 18 -2.01 -10.59 9.81
N ALA A 19 -1.93 -9.24 9.78
CA ALA A 19 -1.07 -8.45 10.67
C ALA A 19 0.40 -8.91 10.66
N ARG A 20 0.82 -9.59 9.59
CA ARG A 20 2.20 -10.02 9.40
C ARG A 20 2.93 -8.88 8.70
N LYS A 21 4.05 -8.49 9.31
CA LYS A 21 4.83 -7.33 8.87
C LYS A 21 5.51 -7.56 7.52
N GLY A 22 5.34 -8.75 6.92
CA GLY A 22 5.72 -9.09 5.56
C GLY A 22 5.26 -10.46 5.02
N SER A 23 5.73 -10.81 3.81
CA SER A 23 5.45 -12.08 3.10
C SER A 23 6.70 -12.90 2.80
N ASP A 24 7.78 -12.66 3.54
CA ASP A 24 9.09 -13.24 3.30
C ASP A 24 9.31 -14.50 4.19
N GLU A 25 8.33 -14.85 5.03
CA GLU A 25 8.31 -16.13 5.77
C GLU A 25 8.05 -17.27 4.77
N ALA A 26 8.93 -18.28 4.75
CA ALA A 26 8.88 -19.39 3.79
C ALA A 26 7.57 -20.19 3.82
N ASP A 27 6.79 -20.10 4.90
CA ASP A 27 5.51 -20.79 5.08
C ASP A 27 4.28 -19.91 4.81
N ILE A 28 4.44 -18.64 4.40
CA ILE A 28 3.30 -17.73 4.28
C ILE A 28 2.29 -18.17 3.22
N GLY A 29 2.75 -18.75 2.11
CA GLY A 29 1.87 -19.27 1.06
C GLY A 29 1.00 -20.43 1.57
N ALA A 30 1.62 -21.39 2.29
CA ALA A 30 0.93 -22.54 2.86
C ALA A 30 -0.09 -22.13 3.93
N ARG A 31 0.26 -21.15 4.78
CA ARG A 31 -0.63 -20.63 5.82
C ARG A 31 -1.78 -19.81 5.25
N ALA A 32 -1.50 -18.93 4.29
CA ALA A 32 -2.54 -18.18 3.60
C ALA A 32 -3.55 -19.13 2.95
N ALA A 33 -3.09 -20.19 2.31
CA ALA A 33 -3.96 -21.23 1.76
C ALA A 33 -4.80 -21.93 2.84
N ALA A 34 -4.20 -22.28 3.99
CA ALA A 34 -4.92 -22.87 5.13
C ALA A 34 -5.99 -21.93 5.71
N GLU A 35 -5.79 -20.61 5.61
CA GLU A 35 -6.73 -19.58 6.04
C GLU A 35 -7.66 -19.09 4.91
N GLY A 36 -7.61 -19.71 3.71
CA GLY A 36 -8.44 -19.35 2.56
C GLY A 36 -8.15 -17.96 1.97
N ARG A 37 -6.96 -17.39 2.24
CA ARG A 37 -6.56 -16.07 1.73
C ARG A 37 -5.93 -16.18 0.33
N VAL A 38 -6.30 -15.25 -0.54
CA VAL A 38 -5.83 -15.19 -1.95
C VAL A 38 -4.98 -13.94 -2.17
N SER A 39 -3.91 -14.07 -2.95
CA SER A 39 -3.07 -12.92 -3.35
C SER A 39 -3.88 -11.92 -4.17
N GLN A 40 -3.68 -10.62 -3.88
CA GLN A 40 -4.28 -9.53 -4.64
C GLN A 40 -3.46 -9.15 -5.88
N ALA A 41 -2.25 -9.70 -6.03
CA ALA A 41 -1.33 -9.30 -7.10
C ALA A 41 -1.88 -9.58 -8.52
N PRO A 42 -2.50 -10.75 -8.82
CA PRO A 42 -3.04 -11.02 -10.17
C PRO A 42 -4.15 -10.05 -10.58
N MET A 43 -5.11 -9.80 -9.70
CA MET A 43 -6.20 -8.84 -9.93
C MET A 43 -5.67 -7.41 -10.13
N ARG A 44 -4.67 -7.00 -9.34
CA ARG A 44 -4.08 -5.66 -9.48
C ARG A 44 -3.26 -5.54 -10.76
N ALA A 45 -2.56 -6.60 -11.16
CA ALA A 45 -1.90 -6.65 -12.45
C ALA A 45 -2.89 -6.55 -13.61
N ALA A 46 -4.04 -7.24 -13.52
CA ALA A 46 -5.11 -7.13 -14.51
C ALA A 46 -5.64 -5.69 -14.64
N ARG A 47 -5.85 -4.97 -13.51
CA ARG A 47 -6.25 -3.55 -13.52
C ARG A 47 -5.21 -2.66 -14.21
N ALA A 48 -3.93 -2.86 -13.89
CA ALA A 48 -2.85 -2.12 -14.53
C ALA A 48 -2.76 -2.42 -16.03
N LEU A 49 -2.91 -3.69 -16.42
CA LEU A 49 -2.89 -4.11 -17.81
C LEU A 49 -4.07 -3.53 -18.60
N SER A 50 -5.26 -3.48 -18.00
CA SER A 50 -6.44 -2.84 -18.62
C SER A 50 -6.16 -1.37 -18.92
N ALA A 51 -5.69 -0.60 -17.93
CA ALA A 51 -5.37 0.81 -18.11
C ALA A 51 -4.23 1.07 -19.10
N PHE A 52 -3.26 0.14 -19.18
CA PHE A 52 -2.21 0.16 -20.20
C PHE A 52 -2.78 0.01 -21.62
N ARG A 53 -3.69 -0.96 -21.81
CA ARG A 53 -4.31 -1.28 -23.10
C ARG A 53 -5.25 -0.20 -23.63
N GLU A 54 -5.69 0.74 -22.81
CA GLU A 54 -6.48 1.90 -23.27
C GLU A 54 -5.71 2.80 -24.25
N SER A 55 -4.37 2.75 -24.24
CA SER A 55 -3.55 3.66 -25.04
C SER A 55 -2.28 3.04 -25.64
N CYS A 56 -2.03 1.74 -25.44
CA CYS A 56 -0.84 1.07 -25.96
C CYS A 56 -1.10 -0.42 -26.28
N ASP A 57 -0.64 -0.86 -27.45
CA ASP A 57 -0.82 -2.22 -27.96
C ASP A 57 0.47 -3.07 -27.95
N ALA A 58 1.51 -2.65 -27.24
CA ALA A 58 2.77 -3.39 -27.16
C ALA A 58 2.55 -4.85 -26.72
N GLU A 59 3.40 -5.76 -27.19
CA GLU A 59 3.38 -7.15 -26.75
C GLU A 59 3.80 -7.23 -25.27
N VAL A 60 3.14 -8.11 -24.52
CA VAL A 60 3.34 -8.27 -23.07
C VAL A 60 3.81 -9.68 -22.80
N LEU A 61 5.03 -9.83 -22.27
CA LEU A 61 5.54 -11.07 -21.72
C LEU A 61 5.20 -11.12 -20.22
N ALA A 62 4.58 -12.18 -19.71
CA ALA A 62 4.10 -12.21 -18.32
C ALA A 62 4.47 -13.50 -17.56
N GLY A 63 4.82 -13.36 -16.27
CA GLY A 63 5.06 -14.47 -15.35
C GLY A 63 5.54 -14.00 -13.98
N PRO A 64 5.85 -14.88 -13.02
CA PRO A 64 5.55 -16.31 -13.03
C PRO A 64 4.05 -16.60 -12.95
N VAL A 65 3.25 -15.69 -12.39
CA VAL A 65 1.79 -15.75 -12.40
C VAL A 65 1.25 -14.90 -13.54
N LEU A 66 0.14 -15.32 -14.15
CA LEU A 66 -0.55 -14.55 -15.20
C LEU A 66 -1.62 -13.64 -14.59
N PRO A 67 -1.90 -12.48 -15.19
CA PRO A 67 -3.00 -11.62 -14.74
C PRO A 67 -4.34 -12.33 -14.97
N ASP A 68 -5.34 -11.99 -14.15
CA ASP A 68 -6.69 -12.59 -14.24
C ASP A 68 -7.39 -12.31 -15.59
N THR A 69 -6.96 -11.25 -16.29
CA THR A 69 -7.51 -10.85 -17.59
C THR A 69 -6.43 -10.24 -18.50
N GLY A 70 -6.66 -10.30 -19.80
CA GLY A 70 -5.85 -9.64 -20.82
C GLY A 70 -4.93 -10.61 -21.58
N THR A 71 -4.55 -10.24 -22.80
CA THR A 71 -3.70 -11.07 -23.66
C THR A 71 -2.23 -10.84 -23.33
N VAL A 72 -1.53 -11.92 -22.96
CA VAL A 72 -0.11 -11.95 -22.61
C VAL A 72 0.56 -13.21 -23.17
N THR A 73 1.86 -13.14 -23.39
CA THR A 73 2.72 -14.29 -23.72
C THR A 73 3.38 -14.79 -22.42
N PRO A 74 3.13 -16.04 -21.97
CA PRO A 74 3.76 -16.56 -20.76
C PRO A 74 5.29 -16.61 -20.87
N VAL A 75 5.98 -16.29 -19.78
CA VAL A 75 7.44 -16.41 -19.65
C VAL A 75 7.80 -16.81 -18.23
N GLY A 76 8.85 -17.61 -18.06
CA GLY A 76 9.31 -18.05 -16.74
C GLY A 76 9.27 -19.57 -16.57
N PRO A 77 9.38 -20.06 -15.33
CA PRO A 77 9.41 -21.49 -15.04
C PRO A 77 8.04 -22.15 -15.22
N ASP A 78 8.01 -23.37 -15.77
CA ASP A 78 6.79 -24.16 -15.93
C ASP A 78 6.17 -24.59 -14.59
N VAL A 79 7.00 -24.72 -13.55
CA VAL A 79 6.60 -25.14 -12.20
C VAL A 79 7.07 -24.09 -11.19
N LEU A 80 6.11 -23.49 -10.48
CA LEU A 80 6.38 -22.48 -9.48
C LEU A 80 6.81 -23.10 -8.15
N GLN A 81 7.84 -22.53 -7.54
CA GLN A 81 8.29 -22.91 -6.20
C GLN A 81 7.64 -22.08 -5.10
N GLY A 82 6.99 -20.97 -5.45
CA GLY A 82 6.45 -20.00 -4.51
C GLY A 82 7.53 -19.13 -3.85
N THR A 83 8.70 -18.99 -4.49
CA THR A 83 9.87 -18.30 -3.91
C THR A 83 10.32 -17.10 -4.75
N ALA A 84 11.26 -16.32 -4.20
CA ALA A 84 11.92 -15.24 -4.92
C ALA A 84 12.57 -15.69 -6.25
N GLU A 85 12.96 -16.97 -6.36
CA GLU A 85 13.60 -17.48 -7.57
C GLU A 85 12.64 -17.52 -8.77
N ASP A 86 11.33 -17.75 -8.55
CA ASP A 86 10.33 -17.70 -9.62
C ASP A 86 10.28 -16.31 -10.27
N THR A 87 10.40 -15.26 -9.45
CA THR A 87 10.49 -13.87 -9.92
C THR A 87 11.79 -13.62 -10.68
N LYS A 88 12.93 -14.03 -10.11
CA LYS A 88 14.26 -13.83 -10.73
C LYS A 88 14.39 -14.57 -12.06
N ALA A 89 13.86 -15.78 -12.17
CA ALA A 89 13.83 -16.55 -13.41
C ALA A 89 13.09 -15.80 -14.53
N CYS A 90 11.94 -15.18 -14.21
CA CYS A 90 11.21 -14.36 -15.18
C CYS A 90 12.00 -13.12 -15.62
N VAL A 91 12.67 -12.43 -14.69
CA VAL A 91 13.53 -11.27 -15.03
C VAL A 91 14.63 -11.68 -16.00
N ARG A 92 15.34 -12.78 -15.71
CA ARG A 92 16.41 -13.29 -16.59
C ARG A 92 15.87 -13.68 -17.96
N ALA A 93 14.69 -14.30 -18.02
CA ALA A 93 14.04 -14.66 -19.28
C ALA A 93 13.61 -13.42 -20.09
N MET A 94 13.23 -12.32 -19.45
CA MET A 94 12.88 -11.05 -20.10
C MET A 94 14.10 -10.22 -20.54
N ALA A 95 15.32 -10.58 -20.11
CA ALA A 95 16.53 -9.83 -20.40
C ALA A 95 16.76 -9.68 -21.92
N GLY A 96 16.92 -8.44 -22.38
CA GLY A 96 17.09 -8.12 -23.80
C GLY A 96 15.83 -8.29 -24.67
N GLN A 97 14.69 -8.67 -24.09
CA GLN A 97 13.42 -8.86 -24.81
C GLN A 97 12.39 -7.78 -24.55
N VAL A 98 12.54 -7.01 -23.47
CA VAL A 98 11.56 -6.01 -23.02
C VAL A 98 12.22 -4.67 -22.74
N ASP A 99 11.47 -3.58 -22.92
CA ASP A 99 11.91 -2.21 -22.70
C ASP A 99 11.58 -1.68 -21.30
N LEU A 100 10.62 -2.32 -20.62
CA LEU A 100 10.18 -1.99 -19.26
C LEU A 100 9.72 -3.26 -18.55
N ILE A 101 10.03 -3.38 -17.26
CA ILE A 101 9.43 -4.37 -16.37
C ILE A 101 8.40 -3.68 -15.46
N LEU A 102 7.12 -3.96 -15.69
CA LEU A 102 6.04 -3.64 -14.78
C LEU A 102 5.86 -4.81 -13.81
N PHE A 103 5.76 -4.59 -12.50
CA PHE A 103 5.67 -5.70 -11.55
C PHE A 103 4.63 -5.51 -10.44
N ALA A 104 3.82 -6.53 -10.16
CA ALA A 104 2.90 -6.59 -9.03
C ALA A 104 3.55 -7.23 -7.81
N GLY A 105 3.90 -6.40 -6.83
CA GLY A 105 4.64 -6.83 -5.64
C GLY A 105 4.75 -5.75 -4.56
N GLY A 106 5.65 -6.00 -3.60
CA GLY A 106 6.10 -5.01 -2.60
C GLY A 106 7.62 -4.81 -2.67
N ASP A 107 8.19 -4.08 -1.71
CA ASP A 107 9.63 -3.74 -1.67
C ASP A 107 10.56 -4.97 -1.84
N GLY A 108 10.22 -6.12 -1.24
CA GLY A 108 10.99 -7.37 -1.42
C GLY A 108 10.99 -7.88 -2.86
N THR A 109 9.88 -7.72 -3.59
CA THR A 109 9.80 -8.06 -5.03
C THR A 109 10.66 -7.11 -5.86
N ALA A 110 10.66 -5.81 -5.51
CA ALA A 110 11.54 -4.84 -6.18
C ALA A 110 13.02 -5.19 -5.99
N ARG A 111 13.40 -5.60 -4.76
CA ARG A 111 14.74 -6.12 -4.44
C ARG A 111 15.10 -7.33 -5.29
N ASP A 112 14.22 -8.33 -5.37
CA ASP A 112 14.45 -9.54 -6.15
C ASP A 112 14.58 -9.27 -7.65
N ILE A 113 13.78 -8.33 -8.18
CA ILE A 113 13.89 -7.90 -9.57
C ILE A 113 15.23 -7.21 -9.82
N CYS A 114 15.62 -6.26 -8.97
CA CYS A 114 16.91 -5.58 -9.09
C CYS A 114 18.10 -6.55 -9.00
N ALA A 115 18.00 -7.57 -8.15
CA ALA A 115 19.04 -8.58 -8.00
C ALA A 115 19.22 -9.49 -9.23
N ALA A 116 18.23 -9.55 -10.13
CA ALA A 116 18.29 -10.36 -11.35
C ALA A 116 18.33 -9.52 -12.64
N ASN A 117 18.16 -8.19 -12.54
CA ASN A 117 18.10 -7.28 -13.68
C ASN A 117 19.48 -6.67 -13.99
N ASP A 118 20.43 -7.53 -14.37
CA ASP A 118 21.82 -7.13 -14.65
C ASP A 118 21.93 -6.17 -15.85
N THR A 119 20.96 -6.23 -16.77
CA THR A 119 20.85 -5.34 -17.93
C THR A 119 20.33 -3.94 -17.57
N GLY A 120 19.82 -3.75 -16.35
CA GLY A 120 19.27 -2.49 -15.87
C GLY A 120 18.07 -1.99 -16.68
N ILE A 121 17.17 -2.90 -17.07
CA ILE A 121 15.88 -2.57 -17.68
C ILE A 121 15.12 -1.65 -16.70
N PRO A 122 14.49 -0.57 -17.15
CA PRO A 122 13.65 0.26 -16.29
C PRO A 122 12.54 -0.59 -15.64
N ILE A 123 12.20 -0.27 -14.40
CA ILE A 123 11.18 -1.01 -13.63
C ILE A 123 10.11 -0.06 -13.07
N LEU A 124 8.87 -0.53 -12.98
CA LEU A 124 7.75 0.19 -12.37
C LEU A 124 6.89 -0.76 -11.54
N GLY A 125 6.58 -0.38 -10.30
CA GLY A 125 5.83 -1.23 -9.38
C GLY A 125 4.32 -0.96 -9.39
N ILE A 126 3.53 -2.01 -9.60
CA ILE A 126 2.09 -2.08 -9.34
C ILE A 126 1.88 -2.36 -7.85
N PRO A 127 1.11 -1.51 -7.17
CA PRO A 127 1.16 -1.45 -5.73
C PRO A 127 0.39 -2.60 -5.06
N SER A 128 1.01 -3.73 -4.67
CA SER A 128 0.23 -4.97 -4.37
C SER A 128 0.25 -5.47 -2.91
N GLY A 129 0.90 -4.77 -1.97
CA GLY A 129 0.92 -5.16 -0.54
C GLY A 129 1.17 -3.99 0.44
N VAL A 130 1.41 -4.28 1.73
CA VAL A 130 1.67 -3.27 2.80
C VAL A 130 3.02 -2.55 2.72
N LYS A 131 3.98 -3.05 1.93
CA LYS A 131 5.42 -2.68 1.99
C LYS A 131 5.85 -1.89 0.76
N MET A 132 5.54 -0.61 0.72
CA MET A 132 5.92 0.21 -0.45
C MET A 132 6.51 1.53 -0.02
N HIS A 133 7.80 1.47 0.24
CA HIS A 133 8.64 2.61 0.58
C HIS A 133 9.60 2.98 -0.56
N SER A 134 9.92 2.04 -1.44
CA SER A 134 10.78 2.28 -2.60
C SER A 134 10.13 3.25 -3.59
N GLY A 135 10.92 4.14 -4.19
CA GLY A 135 10.42 5.17 -5.12
C GLY A 135 9.93 4.65 -6.48
N VAL A 136 9.93 3.33 -6.67
CA VAL A 136 9.58 2.64 -7.91
C VAL A 136 8.08 2.41 -8.08
N PHE A 137 7.29 2.63 -7.03
CA PHE A 137 5.88 2.26 -7.05
C PHE A 137 4.96 3.39 -7.55
N ALA A 138 4.06 3.04 -8.46
CA ALA A 138 2.93 3.89 -8.81
C ALA A 138 1.92 3.99 -7.65
N ARG A 139 1.09 5.03 -7.65
CA ARG A 139 0.08 5.23 -6.60
C ARG A 139 -1.11 4.28 -6.69
N SER A 140 -1.49 3.85 -7.89
CA SER A 140 -2.55 2.86 -8.08
C SER A 140 -2.18 1.94 -9.25
N PRO A 141 -2.83 0.76 -9.39
CA PRO A 141 -2.65 -0.09 -10.56
C PRO A 141 -2.92 0.65 -11.87
N GLU A 142 -3.97 1.47 -11.93
CA GLU A 142 -4.35 2.23 -13.12
C GLU A 142 -3.30 3.27 -13.47
N ARG A 143 -2.75 3.96 -12.46
CA ARG A 143 -1.64 4.89 -12.66
C ARG A 143 -0.40 4.16 -13.17
N ALA A 144 -0.10 2.97 -12.67
CA ALA A 144 0.99 2.14 -13.17
C ALA A 144 0.81 1.82 -14.66
N GLY A 145 -0.39 1.35 -15.05
CA GLY A 145 -0.73 1.04 -16.44
C GLY A 145 -0.58 2.24 -17.39
N ARG A 146 -1.16 3.39 -17.02
CA ARG A 146 -1.05 4.63 -17.81
C ARG A 146 0.40 5.14 -17.91
N MET A 147 1.17 5.06 -16.83
CA MET A 147 2.59 5.42 -16.86
C MET A 147 3.39 4.50 -17.78
N THR A 148 3.12 3.19 -17.75
CA THR A 148 3.74 2.21 -18.65
C THR A 148 3.40 2.52 -20.10
N ALA A 149 2.14 2.81 -20.42
CA ALA A 149 1.72 3.15 -21.77
C ALA A 149 2.40 4.43 -22.28
N ALA A 150 2.44 5.47 -21.44
CA ALA A 150 3.12 6.72 -21.75
C ALA A 150 4.63 6.52 -21.97
N PHE A 151 5.29 5.70 -21.15
CA PHE A 151 6.72 5.42 -21.26
C PHE A 151 7.07 4.67 -22.55
N LEU A 152 6.35 3.59 -22.86
CA LEU A 152 6.60 2.79 -24.07
C LEU A 152 6.27 3.54 -25.36
N SER A 153 5.41 4.57 -25.27
CA SER A 153 5.08 5.46 -26.40
C SER A 153 6.02 6.66 -26.52
N ASP A 154 6.79 7.01 -25.47
CA ASP A 154 7.78 8.09 -25.52
C ASP A 154 9.04 7.61 -26.25
N THR A 155 9.34 8.21 -27.41
CA THR A 155 10.54 7.89 -28.20
C THR A 155 11.84 8.18 -27.46
N ARG A 156 11.82 9.02 -26.42
CA ARG A 156 12.98 9.31 -25.58
C ARG A 156 13.12 8.35 -24.40
N GLN A 157 12.07 7.57 -24.10
CA GLN A 157 12.01 6.63 -22.97
C GLN A 157 12.70 7.17 -21.71
N ARG A 158 12.32 8.37 -21.29
CA ARG A 158 13.02 9.06 -20.21
C ARG A 158 12.85 8.31 -18.90
N THR A 159 13.97 8.07 -18.22
CA THR A 159 14.03 7.42 -16.92
C THR A 159 14.66 8.34 -15.88
N GLU A 160 14.43 8.00 -14.62
CA GLU A 160 15.15 8.54 -13.48
C GLU A 160 15.61 7.41 -12.55
N MET A 161 16.59 7.71 -11.68
CA MET A 161 17.07 6.77 -10.67
C MET A 161 16.26 6.95 -9.39
N VAL A 162 15.72 5.87 -8.86
CA VAL A 162 15.02 5.86 -7.56
C VAL A 162 15.64 4.86 -6.61
N GLU A 163 15.50 5.13 -5.33
CA GLU A 163 15.94 4.25 -4.26
C GLU A 163 15.03 3.01 -4.18
N ILE A 164 15.68 1.85 -4.09
CA ILE A 164 15.06 0.60 -3.68
C ILE A 164 15.49 0.34 -2.24
N LEU A 165 14.51 0.23 -1.35
CA LEU A 165 14.72 0.14 0.08
C LEU A 165 14.51 -1.30 0.56
N ASP A 166 15.39 -1.75 1.46
CA ASP A 166 15.21 -2.98 2.21
C ASP A 166 14.75 -2.65 3.64
N LEU A 167 13.67 -3.28 4.07
CA LEU A 167 13.12 -3.08 5.40
C LEU A 167 13.65 -4.16 6.34
N ASP A 168 14.25 -3.75 7.45
CA ASP A 168 14.63 -4.69 8.50
C ASP A 168 13.38 -5.24 9.18
N GLU A 169 13.01 -6.46 8.80
CA GLU A 169 11.81 -7.14 9.29
C GLU A 169 11.90 -7.47 10.78
N ALA A 170 13.10 -7.73 11.31
CA ALA A 170 13.32 -7.97 12.73
C ALA A 170 13.10 -6.69 13.55
N ALA A 171 13.65 -5.57 13.07
CA ALA A 171 13.40 -4.25 13.66
C ALA A 171 11.90 -3.90 13.61
N ARG A 172 11.23 -4.20 12.48
CA ARG A 172 9.79 -3.94 12.31
C ARG A 172 8.93 -4.81 13.22
N ARG A 173 9.28 -6.09 13.38
CA ARG A 173 8.66 -6.97 14.40
C ARG A 173 8.79 -6.40 15.80
N ALA A 174 9.94 -5.81 16.13
CA ALA A 174 10.15 -5.06 17.37
C ALA A 174 9.52 -3.66 17.40
N GLY A 175 8.68 -3.29 16.41
CA GLY A 175 7.98 -2.01 16.36
C GLY A 175 8.84 -0.83 15.92
N ARG A 176 10.01 -1.07 15.32
CA ARG A 176 10.92 -0.04 14.80
C ARG A 176 10.89 0.01 13.27
N LEU A 177 10.81 1.20 12.70
CA LEU A 177 11.00 1.41 11.26
C LEU A 177 12.51 1.56 11.00
N SER A 178 13.10 0.60 10.30
CA SER A 178 14.45 0.73 9.74
C SER A 178 14.38 0.33 8.27
N ALA A 179 14.52 1.33 7.40
CA ALA A 179 14.71 1.15 5.97
C ALA A 179 16.18 1.42 5.68
N ARG A 180 16.82 0.52 4.94
CA ARG A 180 18.19 0.67 4.44
C ARG A 180 18.15 0.76 2.94
N LEU A 181 18.97 1.62 2.35
CA LEU A 181 19.16 1.64 0.91
C LEU A 181 19.73 0.29 0.48
N TYR A 182 19.00 -0.43 -0.39
CA TYR A 182 19.47 -1.68 -0.98
C TYR A 182 20.27 -1.38 -2.25
N THR A 183 19.64 -0.67 -3.18
CA THR A 183 20.26 -0.23 -4.43
C THR A 183 19.45 0.93 -5.02
N VAL A 184 19.84 1.38 -6.20
CA VAL A 184 19.07 2.31 -7.03
C VAL A 184 18.64 1.63 -8.33
N ALA A 185 17.45 1.95 -8.82
CA ALA A 185 16.93 1.38 -10.06
C ALA A 185 16.43 2.47 -11.01
N ARG A 186 16.53 2.20 -12.31
CA ARG A 186 15.90 3.01 -13.35
C ARG A 186 14.40 2.77 -13.34
N THR A 187 13.62 3.84 -13.48
CA THR A 187 12.16 3.79 -13.56
C THR A 187 11.66 4.90 -14.48
N PRO A 188 10.48 4.79 -15.12
CA PRO A 188 9.92 5.85 -15.94
C PRO A 188 9.86 7.20 -15.21
N LEU A 189 10.25 8.28 -15.90
CA LEU A 189 10.22 9.64 -15.37
C LEU A 189 8.78 10.06 -15.01
N ASP A 190 8.59 10.53 -13.78
CA ASP A 190 7.28 10.89 -13.28
C ASP A 190 6.93 12.38 -13.50
N LEU A 191 6.48 12.68 -14.72
CA LEU A 191 6.11 14.04 -15.11
C LEU A 191 4.81 14.55 -14.47
N ALA A 192 3.97 13.67 -13.92
CA ALA A 192 2.63 13.99 -13.42
C ALA A 192 2.45 13.69 -11.92
N GLY A 193 3.54 13.37 -11.20
CA GLY A 193 3.54 12.96 -9.80
C GLY A 193 2.84 11.61 -9.55
N ALA A 194 2.65 10.77 -10.56
CA ALA A 194 1.94 9.49 -10.52
C ALA A 194 2.60 8.39 -9.64
N ARG A 195 3.85 8.55 -9.21
CA ARG A 195 4.54 7.67 -8.25
C ARG A 195 4.34 8.10 -6.80
N GLN A 196 4.55 7.16 -5.89
CA GLN A 196 4.51 7.43 -4.45
C GLN A 196 5.74 8.23 -4.03
N ASN A 197 5.55 9.34 -3.33
CA ASN A 197 6.66 10.03 -2.68
C ASN A 197 7.12 9.24 -1.44
N PRO A 198 8.42 9.26 -1.12
CA PRO A 198 8.92 8.77 0.17
C PRO A 198 8.18 9.45 1.32
N LYS A 199 8.02 8.74 2.44
CA LYS A 199 7.31 9.28 3.61
C LYS A 199 8.03 10.52 4.12
N ALA A 200 7.37 11.69 4.02
CA ALA A 200 7.90 12.93 4.56
C ALA A 200 8.01 12.84 6.09
N GLY A 201 9.10 13.39 6.64
CA GLY A 201 9.33 13.52 8.07
C GLY A 201 8.26 14.34 8.78
N ASN A 202 8.16 14.20 10.10
CA ASN A 202 7.17 14.90 10.90
C ASN A 202 7.66 16.33 11.19
N THR A 203 7.09 17.35 10.54
CA THR A 203 7.37 18.78 10.83
C THR A 203 6.21 19.51 11.50
N ASP A 204 5.15 18.81 11.92
CA ASP A 204 4.00 19.44 12.56
C ASP A 204 4.45 20.33 13.76
N PRO A 205 3.96 21.59 13.87
CA PRO A 205 4.32 22.49 14.95
C PRO A 205 4.15 21.84 16.33
N VAL A 206 5.19 21.91 17.15
CA VAL A 206 5.24 21.28 18.47
C VAL A 206 4.05 21.77 19.32
N GLY A 207 3.13 20.87 19.65
CA GLY A 207 2.00 21.12 20.56
C GLY A 207 0.60 21.16 19.92
N GLU A 208 0.45 21.56 18.64
CA GLU A 208 -0.89 21.64 18.04
C GLU A 208 -1.55 20.26 17.86
N MET A 209 -0.76 19.30 17.34
CA MET A 209 -1.21 17.91 17.20
C MET A 209 -1.52 17.29 18.57
N ASP A 210 -0.71 17.60 19.57
CA ASP A 210 -0.88 17.09 20.94
C ASP A 210 -2.23 17.50 21.53
N ALA A 211 -2.56 18.79 21.38
CA ALA A 211 -3.85 19.34 21.80
C ALA A 211 -5.03 18.78 20.98
N ALA A 212 -4.84 18.53 19.68
CA ALA A 212 -5.88 17.91 18.84
C ALA A 212 -6.20 16.49 19.30
N LEU A 213 -5.18 15.70 19.63
CA LEU A 213 -5.34 14.35 20.16
C LEU A 213 -5.99 14.36 21.55
N ALA A 214 -5.60 15.28 22.42
CA ALA A 214 -6.24 15.43 23.73
C ALA A 214 -7.73 15.79 23.61
N ALA A 215 -8.07 16.74 22.73
CA ALA A 215 -9.45 17.11 22.45
C ALA A 215 -10.24 15.94 21.84
N TYR A 216 -9.61 15.14 20.97
CA TYR A 216 -10.25 13.96 20.40
C TYR A 216 -10.59 12.92 21.48
N VAL A 217 -9.65 12.59 22.37
CA VAL A 217 -9.86 11.66 23.49
C VAL A 217 -10.98 12.14 24.41
N ALA A 218 -10.99 13.43 24.75
CA ALA A 218 -12.05 14.01 25.58
C ALA A 218 -13.45 13.94 24.93
N GLY A 219 -13.52 13.87 23.60
CA GLY A 219 -14.77 13.71 22.85
C GLY A 219 -15.16 12.26 22.55
N MET A 220 -14.39 11.27 23.01
CA MET A 220 -14.71 9.86 22.80
C MET A 220 -15.94 9.46 23.64
N ARG A 221 -16.83 8.67 23.04
CA ARG A 221 -18.03 8.18 23.70
C ARG A 221 -17.77 6.81 24.33
N GLU A 222 -18.29 6.61 25.54
CA GLU A 222 -18.15 5.34 26.27
C GLU A 222 -18.82 4.16 25.54
N ASP A 223 -19.94 4.41 24.84
CA ASP A 223 -20.74 3.41 24.13
C ASP A 223 -20.24 3.09 22.70
N THR A 224 -19.04 3.54 22.35
CA THR A 224 -18.51 3.43 20.99
C THR A 224 -17.18 2.68 20.99
N LEU A 225 -17.06 1.69 20.10
CA LEU A 225 -15.80 1.01 19.80
C LEU A 225 -15.00 1.83 18.79
N TYR A 226 -13.75 2.15 19.14
CA TYR A 226 -12.85 2.88 18.27
C TYR A 226 -11.81 1.94 17.67
N VAL A 227 -11.78 1.83 16.34
CA VAL A 227 -10.73 1.13 15.61
C VAL A 227 -9.62 2.12 15.28
N LEU A 228 -8.43 1.92 15.84
CA LEU A 228 -7.31 2.87 15.78
C LEU A 228 -6.25 2.37 14.80
N GLY A 229 -6.02 3.14 13.74
CA GLY A 229 -5.03 2.83 12.72
C GLY A 229 -3.57 2.87 13.21
N PRO A 230 -2.61 2.54 12.34
CA PRO A 230 -1.19 2.61 12.62
C PRO A 230 -0.62 4.02 12.38
N GLY A 231 0.64 4.23 12.78
CA GLY A 231 1.42 5.44 12.52
C GLY A 231 1.71 6.28 13.77
N ALA A 232 2.65 7.22 13.68
CA ALA A 232 3.12 8.00 14.83
C ALA A 232 2.01 8.84 15.47
N THR A 233 1.17 9.50 14.67
CA THR A 233 0.01 10.25 15.17
C THR A 233 -0.96 9.33 15.92
N MET A 234 -1.23 8.14 15.38
CA MET A 234 -2.10 7.17 16.04
C MET A 234 -1.44 6.55 17.28
N LYS A 235 -0.12 6.35 17.29
CA LYS A 235 0.61 5.90 18.48
C LYS A 235 0.48 6.90 19.62
N ALA A 236 0.64 8.20 19.33
CA ALA A 236 0.42 9.26 20.32
C ALA A 236 -1.03 9.29 20.84
N LEU A 237 -2.03 8.98 19.99
CA LEU A 237 -3.41 8.82 20.42
C LEU A 237 -3.58 7.59 21.34
N LYS A 238 -3.06 6.43 20.92
CA LYS A 238 -3.11 5.18 21.68
C LYS A 238 -2.43 5.29 23.04
N ASP A 239 -1.32 6.03 23.15
CA ASP A 239 -0.63 6.26 24.42
C ASP A 239 -1.49 7.04 25.43
N ARG A 240 -2.38 7.93 24.97
CA ARG A 240 -3.36 8.59 25.83
C ARG A 240 -4.47 7.66 26.32
N LEU A 241 -4.65 6.54 25.64
CA LEU A 241 -5.65 5.50 25.93
C LEU A 241 -5.02 4.30 26.63
N GLY A 242 -3.85 4.46 27.27
CA GLY A 242 -3.18 3.40 28.02
C GLY A 242 -2.14 2.60 27.24
N GLY A 243 -1.76 3.03 26.03
CA GLY A 243 -0.72 2.42 25.21
C GLY A 243 -1.26 1.67 23.99
N GLY A 244 -0.39 1.29 23.06
CA GLY A 244 -0.79 0.54 21.87
C GLY A 244 0.33 0.35 20.85
N SER A 245 -0.01 -0.26 19.72
CA SER A 245 0.93 -0.60 18.66
C SER A 245 1.26 0.60 17.77
N LEU A 246 2.52 0.72 17.33
CA LEU A 246 2.92 1.74 16.35
C LEU A 246 2.46 1.38 14.93
N LEU A 247 2.55 0.10 14.56
CA LEU A 247 2.36 -0.38 13.19
C LEU A 247 1.11 -1.25 13.01
N GLY A 248 0.36 -1.49 14.10
CA GLY A 248 -0.83 -2.33 14.10
C GLY A 248 -2.12 -1.53 14.15
N VAL A 249 -3.21 -2.26 13.97
CA VAL A 249 -4.57 -1.76 14.19
C VAL A 249 -5.03 -2.21 15.57
N ASP A 250 -5.36 -1.25 16.43
CA ASP A 250 -5.81 -1.50 17.80
C ASP A 250 -7.30 -1.18 17.92
N VAL A 251 -7.91 -1.59 19.02
CA VAL A 251 -9.28 -1.21 19.38
C VAL A 251 -9.34 -0.61 20.77
N ALA A 252 -10.12 0.44 20.95
CA ALA A 252 -10.32 1.12 22.21
C ALA A 252 -11.81 1.29 22.54
N GLU A 253 -12.14 1.26 23.83
CA GLU A 253 -13.48 1.47 24.38
C GLU A 253 -13.35 2.00 25.82
N GLY A 254 -14.29 2.84 26.27
CA GLY A 254 -14.25 3.39 27.64
C GLY A 254 -12.98 4.17 27.96
N GLY A 255 -12.38 4.81 26.96
CA GLY A 255 -11.14 5.57 27.12
C GLY A 255 -9.86 4.74 27.21
N LEU A 256 -9.91 3.42 26.98
CA LEU A 256 -8.75 2.54 27.08
C LEU A 256 -8.63 1.62 25.86
N VAL A 257 -7.39 1.27 25.48
CA VAL A 257 -7.13 0.24 24.46
C VAL A 257 -7.49 -1.13 25.04
N THR A 258 -8.38 -1.85 24.35
CA THR A 258 -8.92 -3.17 24.73
C THR A 258 -8.47 -4.31 23.81
N GLY A 259 -7.72 -4.00 22.75
CA GLY A 259 -7.09 -4.98 21.88
C GLY A 259 -5.99 -4.33 21.03
N THR A 260 -4.88 -5.05 20.84
CA THR A 260 -3.65 -4.49 20.25
C THR A 260 -3.18 -5.36 19.09
N ASP A 261 -2.76 -4.72 17.99
CA ASP A 261 -2.22 -5.33 16.76
C ASP A 261 -3.12 -6.45 16.22
N LEU A 262 -4.41 -6.16 16.09
CA LEU A 262 -5.42 -7.11 15.66
C LEU A 262 -5.31 -7.40 14.15
N ASP A 263 -5.48 -8.66 13.78
CA ASP A 263 -5.70 -9.08 12.40
C ASP A 263 -7.16 -8.84 11.96
N GLU A 264 -7.42 -9.04 10.67
CA GLU A 264 -8.77 -8.87 10.10
C GLU A 264 -9.83 -9.70 10.81
N ARG A 265 -9.53 -10.95 11.16
CA ARG A 265 -10.50 -11.87 11.77
C ARG A 265 -10.87 -11.44 13.18
N ALA A 266 -9.88 -11.03 13.97
CA ALA A 266 -10.09 -10.47 15.29
C ALA A 266 -10.86 -9.16 15.22
N LEU A 267 -10.55 -8.27 14.26
CA LEU A 267 -11.30 -7.04 14.03
C LEU A 267 -12.76 -7.31 13.69
N MET A 268 -13.04 -8.23 12.75
CA MET A 268 -14.41 -8.65 12.38
C MET A 268 -15.23 -9.05 13.61
N ALA A 269 -14.66 -9.89 14.49
CA ALA A 269 -15.32 -10.34 15.70
C ALA A 269 -15.59 -9.21 16.71
N ARG A 270 -14.78 -8.15 16.70
CA ARG A 270 -14.93 -7.00 17.62
C ARG A 270 -15.95 -5.98 17.11
N VAL A 271 -16.10 -5.80 15.81
CA VAL A 271 -16.94 -4.73 15.22
C VAL A 271 -18.40 -5.11 15.00
N ALA A 272 -18.70 -6.39 14.82
CA ALA A 272 -20.03 -6.85 14.42
C ALA A 272 -21.12 -6.47 15.44
N GLY A 273 -22.19 -5.83 14.96
CA GLY A 273 -23.36 -5.46 15.79
C GLY A 273 -23.11 -4.33 16.79
N ARG A 274 -21.99 -3.61 16.68
CA ARG A 274 -21.60 -2.56 17.62
C ARG A 274 -21.56 -1.19 16.97
N ARG A 275 -21.64 -0.15 17.79
CA ARG A 275 -21.40 1.23 17.37
C ARG A 275 -19.89 1.41 17.19
N VAL A 276 -19.45 1.54 15.95
CA VAL A 276 -18.02 1.61 15.60
C VAL A 276 -17.68 2.98 15.03
N ARG A 277 -16.46 3.43 15.30
CA ARG A 277 -15.83 4.61 14.68
C ARG A 277 -14.38 4.27 14.37
N ILE A 278 -13.91 4.65 13.18
CA ILE A 278 -12.54 4.35 12.73
C ILE A 278 -11.72 5.63 12.81
N VAL A 279 -10.51 5.55 13.35
CA VAL A 279 -9.61 6.69 13.54
C VAL A 279 -8.30 6.43 12.83
N LEU A 280 -7.97 7.25 11.83
CA LEU A 280 -6.82 7.07 10.95
C LEU A 280 -5.98 8.34 10.91
N THR A 281 -4.73 8.18 10.48
CA THR A 281 -3.86 9.28 10.04
C THR A 281 -3.55 9.10 8.56
N VAL A 282 -3.16 10.18 7.90
CA VAL A 282 -2.64 10.13 6.54
C VAL A 282 -1.20 9.60 6.55
N VAL A 283 -0.87 8.73 5.60
CA VAL A 283 0.51 8.32 5.31
C VAL A 283 1.22 9.50 4.63
N GLY A 284 2.10 10.17 5.38
CA GLY A 284 2.82 11.37 4.91
C GLY A 284 3.54 11.17 3.58
N GLY A 285 3.53 12.20 2.72
CA GLY A 285 4.09 12.17 1.36
C GLY A 285 3.23 11.43 0.33
N GLN A 286 2.48 10.40 0.73
CA GLN A 286 1.73 9.51 -0.17
C GLN A 286 0.23 9.80 -0.23
N GLY A 287 -0.35 10.37 0.82
CA GLY A 287 -1.78 10.75 0.85
C GLY A 287 -2.73 9.61 1.19
N PHE A 288 -2.26 8.38 1.38
CA PHE A 288 -3.16 7.28 1.72
C PHE A 288 -3.75 7.42 3.11
N VAL A 289 -5.05 7.14 3.22
CA VAL A 289 -5.77 7.06 4.48
C VAL A 289 -6.20 5.63 4.81
N LEU A 290 -6.56 4.82 3.80
CA LEU A 290 -7.10 3.48 3.98
C LEU A 290 -6.60 2.52 2.89
N GLY A 291 -6.35 1.26 3.28
CA GLY A 291 -5.87 0.19 2.40
C GLY A 291 -4.34 0.08 2.29
N ARG A 292 -3.61 1.07 2.81
CA ARG A 292 -2.13 1.12 2.83
C ARG A 292 -1.64 1.17 4.26
N GLY A 293 -1.01 0.08 4.68
CA GLY A 293 -0.47 -0.07 6.04
C GLY A 293 -1.52 -0.42 7.10
N ASN A 294 -2.82 -0.39 6.77
CA ASN A 294 -3.94 -0.70 7.66
C ASN A 294 -4.95 -1.68 7.03
N GLN A 295 -4.45 -2.68 6.31
CA GLN A 295 -5.25 -3.63 5.52
C GLN A 295 -6.11 -4.56 6.37
N GLN A 296 -5.85 -4.63 7.67
CA GLN A 296 -6.72 -5.30 8.63
C GLN A 296 -8.11 -4.62 8.70
N ILE A 297 -8.22 -3.34 8.31
CA ILE A 297 -9.50 -2.64 8.11
C ILE A 297 -10.00 -2.93 6.69
N SER A 298 -10.32 -4.20 6.44
CA SER A 298 -10.69 -4.70 5.13
C SER A 298 -12.10 -4.27 4.70
N PRO A 299 -12.48 -4.46 3.41
CA PRO A 299 -13.86 -4.29 2.96
C PRO A 299 -14.88 -5.08 3.80
N ALA A 300 -14.52 -6.29 4.26
CA ALA A 300 -15.38 -7.09 5.11
C ALA A 300 -15.59 -6.44 6.49
N VAL A 301 -14.53 -5.91 7.10
CA VAL A 301 -14.59 -5.19 8.38
C VAL A 301 -15.45 -3.94 8.27
N LEU A 302 -15.28 -3.14 7.22
CA LEU A 302 -16.06 -1.93 6.99
C LEU A 302 -17.56 -2.24 6.84
N ARG A 303 -17.89 -3.29 6.08
CA ARG A 303 -19.27 -3.75 5.92
C ARG A 303 -19.86 -4.30 7.21
N ALA A 304 -19.13 -5.13 7.95
CA ALA A 304 -19.57 -5.69 9.22
C ALA A 304 -19.78 -4.63 10.31
N ALA A 305 -19.00 -3.55 10.27
CA ALA A 305 -19.15 -2.38 11.13
C ALA A 305 -20.28 -1.42 10.68
N GLY A 306 -21.00 -1.73 9.60
CA GLY A 306 -22.11 -0.92 9.08
C GLY A 306 -21.67 0.38 8.39
N MET A 307 -20.52 0.36 7.71
CA MET A 307 -19.92 1.55 7.07
C MET A 307 -19.75 2.71 8.06
N PRO A 308 -18.93 2.53 9.12
CA PRO A 308 -18.82 3.48 10.21
C PRO A 308 -18.17 4.79 9.76
N PRO A 309 -18.38 5.90 10.49
CA PRO A 309 -17.64 7.12 10.26
C PRO A 309 -16.13 6.90 10.44
N ILE A 310 -15.35 7.51 9.54
CA ILE A 310 -13.89 7.51 9.57
C ILE A 310 -13.42 8.92 9.91
N ASP A 311 -12.78 9.10 11.07
CA ASP A 311 -12.07 10.33 11.38
C ASP A 311 -10.63 10.23 10.92
N VAL A 312 -10.18 11.30 10.28
CA VAL A 312 -8.78 11.45 9.87
C VAL A 312 -8.15 12.55 10.70
N ILE A 313 -7.04 12.25 11.36
CA ILE A 313 -6.25 13.22 12.13
C ILE A 313 -4.89 13.36 11.45
N CYS A 314 -4.58 14.56 10.95
CA CYS A 314 -3.33 14.83 10.26
C CYS A 314 -2.99 16.33 10.33
N GLY A 315 -1.74 16.67 10.59
CA GLY A 315 -1.33 18.08 10.65
C GLY A 315 -1.41 18.76 9.29
N ALA A 316 -1.70 20.06 9.30
CA ALA A 316 -1.94 20.82 8.07
C ALA A 316 -0.71 20.82 7.14
N GLU A 317 0.51 20.83 7.68
CA GLU A 317 1.74 20.78 6.88
C GLU A 317 1.88 19.48 6.09
N LYS A 318 1.57 18.34 6.71
CA LYS A 318 1.57 17.04 6.00
C LYS A 318 0.57 17.01 4.86
N LEU A 319 -0.60 17.65 5.03
CA LEU A 319 -1.61 17.76 3.98
C LEU A 319 -1.15 18.67 2.84
N ALA A 320 -0.54 19.81 3.18
CA ALA A 320 0.00 20.76 2.20
C ALA A 320 1.16 20.17 1.38
N GLY A 321 1.96 19.28 1.99
CA GLY A 321 3.06 18.58 1.34
C GLY A 321 2.64 17.40 0.44
N LEU A 322 1.35 17.08 0.33
CA LEU A 322 0.87 16.03 -0.57
C LEU A 322 0.94 16.51 -2.02
N ASN A 323 1.36 15.64 -2.94
CA ASN A 323 1.35 15.95 -4.36
C ASN A 323 0.77 14.81 -5.21
N PRO A 324 -0.34 15.06 -5.92
CA PRO A 324 -1.42 16.00 -5.66
C PRO A 324 -1.86 16.07 -4.21
N GLN A 325 -2.45 17.21 -3.85
CA GLN A 325 -3.09 17.45 -2.56
C GLN A 325 -4.44 16.72 -2.46
N GLU A 326 -4.38 15.39 -2.48
CA GLU A 326 -5.52 14.48 -2.39
C GLU A 326 -5.24 13.37 -1.38
N LEU A 327 -6.30 12.88 -0.73
CA LEU A 327 -6.25 11.65 0.04
C LEU A 327 -6.59 10.47 -0.87
N THR A 328 -5.95 9.33 -0.67
CA THR A 328 -6.16 8.13 -1.47
C THR A 328 -6.68 6.98 -0.61
N ILE A 329 -7.64 6.24 -1.15
CA ILE A 329 -8.18 4.99 -0.60
C ILE A 329 -7.88 3.87 -1.58
N ASP A 330 -7.43 2.73 -1.06
CA ASP A 330 -7.06 1.56 -1.85
C ASP A 330 -7.42 0.28 -1.08
N THR A 331 -8.71 0.06 -0.79
CA THR A 331 -9.15 -1.10 0.00
C THR A 331 -9.01 -2.42 -0.76
N GLY A 332 -8.80 -2.35 -2.07
CA GLY A 332 -8.81 -3.51 -2.98
C GLY A 332 -10.19 -3.80 -3.57
N ASP A 333 -11.24 -3.13 -3.10
CA ASP A 333 -12.61 -3.26 -3.60
C ASP A 333 -13.02 -1.96 -4.31
N VAL A 334 -13.06 -2.00 -5.64
CA VAL A 334 -13.28 -0.80 -6.50
C VAL A 334 -14.64 -0.14 -6.23
N ALA A 335 -15.68 -0.93 -5.97
CA ALA A 335 -17.01 -0.40 -5.70
C ALA A 335 -17.06 0.31 -4.34
N LEU A 336 -16.38 -0.27 -3.35
CA LEU A 336 -16.24 0.34 -2.03
C LEU A 336 -15.38 1.60 -2.07
N ASP A 337 -14.24 1.56 -2.75
CA ASP A 337 -13.33 2.70 -2.92
C ASP A 337 -14.08 3.88 -3.59
N GLY A 338 -14.87 3.60 -4.62
CA GLY A 338 -15.74 4.59 -5.27
C GLY A 338 -16.83 5.16 -4.36
N THR A 339 -17.38 4.35 -3.45
CA THR A 339 -18.37 4.80 -2.44
C THR A 339 -17.72 5.70 -1.39
N LEU A 340 -16.46 5.46 -1.04
CA LEU A 340 -15.72 6.22 -0.04
C LEU A 340 -15.06 7.48 -0.61
N ALA A 341 -14.89 7.58 -1.93
CA ALA A 341 -14.39 8.76 -2.61
C ALA A 341 -15.32 9.99 -2.41
N GLY A 342 -14.76 11.19 -2.53
CA GLY A 342 -15.50 12.44 -2.32
C GLY A 342 -14.67 13.48 -1.58
N TYR A 343 -15.22 14.05 -0.50
CA TYR A 343 -14.57 15.09 0.29
C TYR A 343 -14.72 14.80 1.77
N TRP A 344 -13.60 14.66 2.48
CA TRP A 344 -13.60 14.32 3.90
C TRP A 344 -13.02 15.46 4.73
N PRO A 345 -13.62 15.76 5.90
CA PRO A 345 -12.99 16.65 6.87
C PRO A 345 -11.82 15.93 7.57
N VAL A 346 -10.65 16.56 7.58
CA VAL A 346 -9.47 16.11 8.30
C VAL A 346 -9.26 17.02 9.50
N ILE A 347 -9.10 16.43 10.69
CA ILE A 347 -8.79 17.14 11.93
C ILE A 347 -7.32 17.57 11.88
N THR A 348 -7.08 18.87 11.77
CA THR A 348 -5.73 19.46 11.65
C THR A 348 -5.25 20.13 12.93
N GLY A 349 -6.15 20.36 13.89
CA GLY A 349 -5.85 20.97 15.18
C GLY A 349 -7.08 20.96 16.11
N PRO A 350 -6.96 21.45 17.34
CA PRO A 350 -8.08 21.58 18.27
C PRO A 350 -9.19 22.43 17.66
N GLY A 351 -10.37 21.84 17.43
CA GLY A 351 -11.50 22.53 16.80
C GLY A 351 -11.31 22.94 15.34
N ARG A 352 -10.17 22.59 14.70
CA ARG A 352 -9.86 22.93 13.30
C ARG A 352 -10.00 21.71 12.40
N ARG A 353 -10.60 21.92 11.23
CA ARG A 353 -10.75 20.90 10.19
C ARG A 353 -10.40 21.47 8.83
N GLN A 354 -9.79 20.67 7.97
CA GLN A 354 -9.54 20.97 6.56
C GLN A 354 -10.26 19.93 5.70
N VAL A 355 -11.02 20.37 4.71
CA VAL A 355 -11.68 19.45 3.77
C VAL A 355 -10.67 19.04 2.70
N MET A 356 -10.49 17.73 2.55
CA MET A 356 -9.60 17.15 1.54
C MET A 356 -10.39 16.31 0.54
N ARG A 357 -10.01 16.37 -0.73
CA ARG A 357 -10.54 15.47 -1.76
C ARG A 357 -10.03 14.06 -1.51
N VAL A 358 -10.91 13.08 -1.61
CA VAL A 358 -10.63 11.66 -1.46
C VAL A 358 -10.84 10.95 -2.79
N VAL A 359 -9.85 10.18 -3.22
CA VAL A 359 -9.84 9.44 -4.47
C VAL A 359 -9.65 7.94 -4.25
N ALA A 360 -10.18 7.15 -5.17
CA ALA A 360 -9.92 5.72 -5.35
C ALA A 360 -8.75 5.48 -6.31
#